data_AF-A0A2R6BES9-F1
#
_entry.id   AF-A0A2R6BES9-F1
#
_cell.length_a   1.000
_cell.length_b   1.000
_cell.length_c   1.000
_cell.angle_alpha   90.00
_cell.angle_beta   90.00
_cell.angle_gamma   90.00
#
_symmetry.space_group_name_H-M   'P 1'
#
loop_
_entity.id
_entity.type
_entity.pdbx_description
1 polymer ?
#
loop_
_entity_poly.entity_id
_entity_poly.type
_entity_poly.pdbx_seq_one_letter_code
_entity_poly.pdbx_strand_id
1 'polypeptide(L)'
;MIPCPKCGSPTDPNAATHNLCKNCSSEPSARERKKRNIVFCGVCGRVRIGGKWQSNLSFDEFIQELQKQGNIVSRAKDRLVYEVIDSNKKTLIQYQLKKSLCMNCLIQKNDSYLFEVKIRVEGRAMNPREAMYLMDSIRRTCLESLDQDFVYRFSKNKEGVDVLISSKKLAEQIVGGLKQKFDGRLTQSFKLVSEKHDRTRVFKTTYSYRILSPSVGSVYRINNHLYEVVRVENGEVFLTAIKGRENMVFTKHELISMYKSNKVEVLTQQGSIL
;
A
#
# COMPACT_ATOMS: atom_id res chain seq x y z
N MET A 1 -48.68 34.71 -37.45
CA MET A 1 -48.07 34.13 -36.24
C MET A 1 -49.09 33.26 -35.51
N ILE A 2 -48.66 32.10 -35.03
CA ILE A 2 -49.45 31.17 -34.21
C ILE A 2 -48.88 31.15 -32.78
N PRO A 3 -49.68 30.79 -31.76
CA PRO A 3 -49.16 30.66 -30.41
C PRO A 3 -48.22 29.45 -30.31
N CYS A 4 -47.05 29.64 -29.70
CA CYS A 4 -46.12 28.57 -29.39
C CYS A 4 -46.80 27.52 -28.50
N PRO A 5 -46.84 26.22 -28.89
CA PRO A 5 -47.52 25.16 -28.13
C PRO A 5 -47.02 24.98 -26.69
N LYS A 6 -45.81 25.46 -26.37
CA LYS A 6 -45.17 25.29 -25.06
C LYS A 6 -45.38 26.46 -24.10
N CYS A 7 -45.34 27.70 -24.59
CA CYS A 7 -45.34 28.91 -23.75
C CYS A 7 -46.37 29.97 -24.15
N GLY A 8 -47.08 29.79 -25.27
CA GLY A 8 -48.09 30.73 -25.76
C GLY A 8 -47.55 31.97 -26.47
N SER A 9 -46.23 32.22 -26.48
CA SER A 9 -45.65 33.37 -27.20
C SER A 9 -45.91 33.30 -28.71
N PRO A 10 -46.14 34.44 -29.40
CA PRO A 10 -46.28 34.46 -30.85
C PRO A 10 -45.04 33.91 -31.56
N THR A 11 -45.24 33.02 -32.53
CA THR A 11 -44.16 32.48 -33.36
C THR A 11 -44.64 32.24 -34.79
N ASP A 12 -43.71 32.18 -35.73
CA ASP A 12 -44.01 31.81 -37.10
C ASP A 12 -44.26 30.30 -37.22
N PRO A 13 -45.24 29.87 -38.04
CA PRO A 13 -45.43 28.46 -38.35
C PRO A 13 -44.14 27.86 -38.93
N ASN A 14 -43.64 26.81 -38.28
CA ASN A 14 -42.41 26.14 -38.70
C ASN A 14 -42.52 24.66 -38.31
N ALA A 15 -42.79 23.82 -39.31
CA ALA A 15 -42.94 22.39 -39.14
C ALA A 15 -41.68 21.71 -38.59
N ALA A 16 -40.48 22.18 -38.95
CA ALA A 16 -39.22 21.61 -38.44
C ALA A 16 -39.04 21.80 -36.92
N THR A 17 -39.61 22.87 -36.37
CA THR A 17 -39.59 23.17 -34.93
C THR A 17 -40.87 22.77 -34.21
N HIS A 18 -41.80 22.07 -34.87
CA HIS A 18 -43.14 21.77 -34.35
C HIS A 18 -43.86 23.04 -33.84
N ASN A 19 -43.68 24.16 -34.56
CA ASN A 19 -44.24 25.47 -34.23
C ASN A 19 -43.81 26.03 -32.86
N LEU A 20 -42.65 25.62 -32.32
CA LEU A 20 -42.09 26.20 -31.10
C LEU A 20 -41.39 27.54 -31.39
N CYS A 21 -41.55 28.52 -30.50
CA CYS A 21 -40.79 29.78 -30.60
C CYS A 21 -39.29 29.53 -30.40
N LYS A 22 -38.44 30.46 -30.86
CA LYS A 22 -36.97 30.35 -30.80
C LYS A 22 -36.44 29.98 -29.41
N ASN A 23 -37.06 30.47 -28.33
CA ASN A 23 -36.68 30.14 -26.96
C ASN A 23 -37.11 28.70 -26.59
N CYS A 24 -38.34 28.30 -26.90
CA CYS A 24 -38.86 26.97 -26.58
C CYS A 24 -38.26 25.85 -27.46
N SER A 25 -37.87 26.16 -28.70
CA SER A 25 -37.23 25.23 -29.63
C SER A 25 -35.74 25.02 -29.33
N SER A 26 -35.09 26.01 -28.69
CA SER A 26 -33.69 25.94 -28.24
C SER A 26 -33.55 25.37 -26.83
N GLU A 27 -34.66 25.22 -26.09
CA GLU A 27 -34.65 24.49 -24.84
C GLU A 27 -34.32 23.01 -25.07
N PRO A 28 -33.37 22.43 -24.32
CA PRO A 28 -33.01 21.02 -24.40
C PRO A 28 -34.23 20.11 -24.39
N SER A 29 -34.46 19.42 -25.51
CA SER A 29 -35.54 18.47 -25.67
C SER A 29 -35.23 17.17 -24.91
N ALA A 30 -36.15 16.77 -24.04
CA ALA A 30 -36.14 15.55 -23.21
C ALA A 30 -34.96 15.39 -22.22
N ARG A 31 -35.30 15.36 -20.92
CA ARG A 31 -34.35 14.93 -19.87
C ARG A 31 -34.21 13.42 -19.87
N GLU A 32 -33.13 12.89 -20.43
CA GLU A 32 -32.83 11.46 -20.33
C GLU A 32 -32.40 11.13 -18.89
N ARG A 33 -32.97 10.07 -18.29
CA ARG A 33 -32.65 9.64 -16.92
C ARG A 33 -31.87 8.34 -16.95
N LYS A 34 -30.59 8.38 -16.58
CA LYS A 34 -29.74 7.18 -16.43
C LYS A 34 -29.57 6.84 -14.96
N LYS A 35 -29.66 5.56 -14.60
CA LYS A 35 -29.37 5.07 -13.25
C LYS A 35 -28.04 4.32 -13.25
N ARG A 36 -27.17 4.63 -12.29
CA ARG A 36 -25.88 3.96 -12.08
C ARG A 36 -25.74 3.61 -10.60
N ASN A 37 -24.93 2.59 -10.32
CA ASN A 37 -24.55 2.25 -8.96
C ASN A 37 -23.09 2.62 -8.76
N ILE A 38 -22.77 3.20 -7.61
CA ILE A 38 -21.39 3.37 -7.16
C ILE A 38 -21.26 2.79 -5.76
N VAL A 39 -20.22 1.99 -5.55
CA VAL A 39 -19.88 1.47 -4.23
C VAL A 39 -18.61 2.16 -3.78
N PHE A 40 -18.53 2.60 -2.53
CA PHE A 40 -17.34 3.26 -1.99
C PHE A 40 -16.99 2.75 -0.59
N CYS A 41 -15.71 2.84 -0.24
CA CYS A 41 -15.20 2.40 1.04
C CYS A 41 -15.54 3.41 2.12
N GLY A 42 -16.19 2.97 3.18
CA GLY A 42 -16.55 3.83 4.31
C GLY A 42 -15.41 4.29 5.20
N VAL A 43 -14.19 3.76 4.99
CA VAL A 43 -13.00 4.04 5.81
C VAL A 43 -11.98 4.85 5.00
N CYS A 44 -11.55 4.34 3.84
CA CYS A 44 -10.53 5.02 3.03
C CYS A 44 -11.10 5.79 1.82
N GLY A 45 -12.42 5.81 1.64
CA GLY A 45 -13.05 6.55 0.54
C GLY A 45 -12.91 5.93 -0.85
N ARG A 46 -12.01 4.97 -1.10
CA ARG A 46 -11.83 4.35 -2.44
C ARG A 46 -13.15 3.93 -3.08
N VAL A 47 -13.28 4.09 -4.40
CA VAL A 47 -14.49 3.70 -5.15
C VAL A 47 -14.33 2.34 -5.83
N ARG A 48 -15.45 1.65 -6.06
CA ARG A 48 -15.51 0.40 -6.80
C ARG A 48 -16.27 0.61 -8.11
N ILE A 49 -15.54 0.49 -9.22
CA ILE A 49 -16.02 0.70 -10.58
C ILE A 49 -15.73 -0.57 -11.38
N GLY A 50 -16.69 -1.04 -12.19
CA GLY A 50 -16.52 -2.26 -13.00
C GLY A 50 -16.20 -3.50 -12.16
N GLY A 51 -16.70 -3.57 -10.93
CA GLY A 51 -16.43 -4.68 -10.00
C GLY A 51 -15.08 -4.62 -9.28
N LYS A 52 -14.19 -3.67 -9.61
CA LYS A 52 -12.85 -3.52 -9.02
C LYS A 52 -12.73 -2.26 -8.17
N TRP A 53 -12.05 -2.37 -7.04
CA TRP A 53 -11.68 -1.21 -6.22
C TRP A 53 -10.58 -0.42 -6.91
N GLN A 54 -10.79 0.87 -7.08
CA GLN A 54 -9.82 1.79 -7.67
C GLN A 54 -8.82 2.20 -6.58
N SER A 55 -7.53 2.09 -6.87
CA SER A 55 -6.42 2.41 -5.97
C SER A 55 -6.16 3.91 -5.88
N ASN A 56 -6.31 4.60 -7.00
CA ASN A 56 -5.97 6.02 -7.22
C ASN A 56 -7.21 6.93 -7.33
N LEU A 57 -8.38 6.44 -6.90
CA LEU A 57 -9.61 7.22 -6.95
C LEU A 57 -10.45 6.99 -5.68
N SER A 58 -10.54 8.04 -4.87
CA SER A 58 -11.43 8.17 -3.74
C SER A 58 -12.82 8.66 -4.18
N PHE A 59 -13.78 8.52 -3.28
CA PHE A 59 -15.14 8.99 -3.51
C PHE A 59 -15.18 10.50 -3.65
N ASP A 60 -14.39 11.23 -2.87
CA ASP A 60 -14.35 12.69 -2.95
C ASP A 60 -13.72 13.15 -4.27
N GLU A 61 -12.63 12.52 -4.72
CA GLU A 61 -12.05 12.78 -6.05
C GLU A 61 -13.04 12.42 -7.16
N PHE A 62 -13.75 11.30 -7.05
CA PHE A 62 -14.80 10.94 -8.01
C PHE A 62 -15.90 12.02 -8.10
N ILE A 63 -16.32 12.57 -6.95
CA ILE A 63 -17.29 13.67 -6.91
C ILE A 63 -16.71 14.93 -7.56
N GLN A 64 -15.45 15.27 -7.28
CA GLN A 64 -14.77 16.42 -7.89
C GLN A 64 -14.68 16.28 -9.41
N GLU A 65 -14.35 15.09 -9.92
CA GLU A 65 -14.31 14.81 -11.36
C GLU A 65 -15.69 14.97 -12.02
N LEU A 66 -16.77 14.58 -11.34
CA LEU A 66 -18.12 14.86 -11.83
C LEU A 66 -18.40 16.37 -11.87
N GLN A 67 -18.00 17.12 -10.84
CA GLN A 67 -18.21 18.58 -10.80
C GLN A 67 -17.45 19.33 -11.90
N LYS A 68 -16.33 18.79 -12.39
CA LYS A 68 -15.60 19.36 -13.54
C LYS A 68 -16.36 19.20 -14.87
N GLN A 69 -17.19 18.16 -14.98
CA GLN A 69 -17.86 17.77 -16.23
C GLN A 69 -19.33 18.22 -16.29
N GLY A 70 -19.90 18.69 -15.18
CA GLY A 70 -21.30 19.07 -15.09
C GLY A 70 -21.71 19.45 -13.67
N ASN A 71 -23.03 19.48 -13.42
CA ASN A 71 -23.56 20.03 -12.18
C ASN A 71 -24.16 18.95 -11.28
N ILE A 72 -23.81 18.97 -9.99
CA ILE A 72 -24.50 18.15 -8.99
C ILE A 72 -25.83 18.84 -8.64
N VAL A 73 -26.93 18.23 -9.05
CA VAL A 73 -28.29 18.74 -8.84
C VAL A 73 -28.78 18.44 -7.42
N SER A 74 -28.46 17.27 -6.89
CA SER A 74 -28.76 16.93 -5.50
C SER A 74 -27.81 15.87 -4.95
N ARG A 75 -27.49 15.96 -3.66
CA ARG A 75 -26.67 14.99 -2.93
C ARG A 75 -27.37 14.61 -1.63
N ALA A 76 -27.70 13.33 -1.50
CA ALA A 76 -28.19 12.70 -0.29
C ALA A 76 -27.21 11.61 0.17
N LYS A 77 -27.48 10.99 1.32
CA LYS A 77 -26.60 9.96 1.91
C LYS A 77 -26.41 8.74 0.99
N ASP A 78 -27.44 8.33 0.28
CA ASP A 78 -27.50 7.11 -0.55
C ASP A 78 -27.71 7.42 -2.04
N ARG A 79 -27.80 8.69 -2.42
CA ARG A 79 -28.16 9.10 -3.78
C ARG A 79 -27.45 10.38 -4.19
N LEU A 80 -26.95 10.41 -5.42
CA LEU A 80 -26.40 11.59 -6.07
C LEU A 80 -27.07 11.77 -7.43
N VAL A 81 -27.56 12.96 -7.73
CA VAL A 81 -28.11 13.31 -9.04
C VAL A 81 -27.18 14.32 -9.70
N TYR A 82 -26.69 13.95 -10.87
CA TYR A 82 -25.69 14.68 -11.65
C TYR A 82 -26.28 15.02 -13.03
N GLU A 83 -26.19 16.27 -13.44
CA GLU A 83 -26.63 16.76 -14.75
C GLU A 83 -25.43 16.97 -15.66
N VAL A 84 -25.45 16.30 -16.81
CA VAL A 84 -24.50 16.51 -17.93
C VAL A 84 -25.23 17.24 -19.04
N ILE A 85 -24.58 18.24 -19.61
CA ILE A 85 -25.04 18.93 -20.81
C ILE A 85 -24.09 18.55 -21.95
N ASP A 86 -24.59 17.81 -22.93
CA ASP A 86 -23.84 17.45 -24.14
C ASP A 86 -24.70 17.82 -25.36
N SER A 87 -24.17 18.65 -26.27
CA SER A 87 -24.78 18.95 -27.57
C SER A 87 -26.28 19.32 -27.50
N ASN A 88 -26.63 20.23 -26.59
CA ASN A 88 -28.01 20.65 -26.27
C ASN A 88 -28.94 19.59 -25.66
N LYS A 89 -28.41 18.44 -25.23
CA LYS A 89 -29.15 17.40 -24.51
C LYS A 89 -28.78 17.42 -23.02
N LYS A 90 -29.79 17.60 -22.16
CA LYS A 90 -29.64 17.48 -20.70
C LYS A 90 -29.88 16.05 -20.25
N THR A 91 -28.86 15.42 -19.69
CA THR A 91 -28.95 14.05 -19.14
C THR A 91 -28.82 14.10 -17.63
N LEU A 92 -29.82 13.58 -16.92
CA LEU A 92 -29.74 13.37 -15.47
C LEU A 92 -29.27 11.96 -15.18
N ILE A 93 -28.09 11.85 -14.57
CA ILE A 93 -27.52 10.60 -14.09
C ILE A 93 -27.76 10.52 -12.59
N GLN A 94 -28.56 9.55 -12.16
CA GLN A 94 -28.74 9.21 -10.76
C GLN A 94 -27.77 8.09 -10.38
N TYR A 95 -26.83 8.39 -9.50
CA TYR A 95 -25.99 7.40 -8.84
C TYR A 95 -26.65 6.95 -7.53
N GLN A 96 -26.90 5.66 -7.39
CA GLN A 96 -27.16 5.04 -6.10
C GLN A 96 -25.83 4.79 -5.40
N LEU A 97 -25.65 5.40 -4.23
CA LEU A 97 -24.44 5.30 -3.42
C LEU A 97 -24.58 4.13 -2.45
N LYS A 98 -23.65 3.18 -2.52
CA LYS A 98 -23.58 2.04 -1.60
C LYS A 98 -22.28 2.09 -0.80
N LYS A 99 -22.38 2.23 0.53
CA LYS A 99 -21.23 2.19 1.42
C LYS A 99 -20.86 0.74 1.73
N SER A 100 -19.59 0.37 1.60
CA SER A 100 -19.06 -0.93 2.03
C SER A 100 -17.61 -0.77 2.52
N LEU A 101 -16.93 -1.85 2.90
CA LEU A 101 -15.49 -1.83 3.16
C LEU A 101 -14.73 -2.39 1.96
N CYS A 102 -13.63 -1.74 1.57
CA CYS A 102 -12.68 -2.36 0.66
C CYS A 102 -11.93 -3.49 1.36
N MET A 103 -11.30 -4.36 0.58
CA MET A 103 -10.59 -5.54 1.10
C MET A 103 -9.53 -5.15 2.15
N ASN A 104 -8.79 -4.06 1.89
CA ASN A 104 -7.72 -3.59 2.76
C ASN A 104 -8.25 -3.14 4.13
N CYS A 105 -9.30 -2.32 4.14
CA CYS A 105 -9.91 -1.86 5.38
C CYS A 105 -10.62 -3.01 6.11
N LEU A 106 -11.17 -3.99 5.39
CA LEU A 106 -11.75 -5.18 6.01
C LEU A 106 -10.69 -6.04 6.69
N ILE A 107 -9.56 -6.30 6.02
CA ILE A 107 -8.43 -7.04 6.59
C ILE A 107 -7.90 -6.34 7.83
N GLN A 108 -7.70 -5.03 7.77
CA GLN A 108 -7.21 -4.25 8.90
C GLN A 108 -8.21 -4.23 10.06
N LYS A 109 -9.51 -4.10 9.77
CA LYS A 109 -10.57 -4.10 10.79
C LYS A 109 -10.65 -5.44 11.54
N ASN A 110 -10.44 -6.55 10.84
CA ASN A 110 -10.59 -7.90 11.40
C ASN A 110 -9.26 -8.53 11.82
N ASP A 111 -8.14 -7.79 11.73
CA ASP A 111 -6.77 -8.30 11.90
C ASP A 111 -6.48 -9.60 11.12
N SER A 112 -7.11 -9.77 9.95
CA SER A 112 -7.12 -11.02 9.17
C SER A 112 -5.99 -11.06 8.12
N TYR A 113 -4.79 -10.61 8.49
CA TYR A 113 -3.64 -10.53 7.59
C TYR A 113 -3.13 -11.92 7.22
N LEU A 114 -2.90 -12.15 5.92
CA LEU A 114 -2.43 -13.44 5.40
C LEU A 114 -0.92 -13.51 5.23
N PHE A 115 -0.21 -12.38 5.21
CA PHE A 115 1.22 -12.35 4.93
C PHE A 115 1.95 -11.52 5.98
N GLU A 116 3.04 -12.09 6.51
CA GLU A 116 3.89 -11.47 7.52
C GLU A 116 5.36 -11.72 7.19
N VAL A 117 6.19 -10.67 7.29
CA VAL A 117 7.65 -10.76 7.21
C VAL A 117 8.23 -10.42 8.57
N LYS A 118 8.97 -11.35 9.17
CA LYS A 118 9.67 -11.19 10.44
C LYS A 118 11.16 -11.09 10.19
N ILE A 119 11.76 -9.97 10.56
CA ILE A 119 13.17 -9.70 10.37
C ILE A 119 13.84 -9.67 11.74
N ARG A 120 14.90 -10.46 11.91
CA ARG A 120 15.64 -10.61 13.17
C ARG A 120 17.14 -10.60 12.90
N VAL A 121 17.93 -10.28 13.92
CA VAL A 121 19.39 -10.45 13.89
C VAL A 121 19.77 -11.66 14.75
N GLU A 122 20.64 -12.53 14.26
CA GLU A 122 21.09 -13.70 15.02
C GLU A 122 21.95 -13.27 16.21
N GLY A 123 21.74 -13.89 17.38
CA GLY A 123 22.58 -13.71 18.57
C GLY A 123 22.38 -12.40 19.35
N ARG A 124 21.66 -11.41 18.83
CA ARG A 124 21.43 -10.13 19.52
C ARG A 124 20.09 -9.46 19.19
N ALA A 125 19.71 -8.50 20.03
CA ALA A 125 18.59 -7.60 19.76
C ALA A 125 18.90 -6.67 18.59
N MET A 126 17.85 -6.29 17.86
CA MET A 126 17.94 -5.28 16.82
C MET A 126 17.93 -3.89 17.45
N ASN A 127 18.88 -3.04 17.09
CA ASN A 127 18.93 -1.68 17.63
C ASN A 127 17.94 -0.75 16.89
N PRO A 128 17.56 0.40 17.49
CA PRO A 128 16.56 1.30 16.90
C PRO A 128 16.94 1.87 15.53
N ARG A 129 18.23 2.06 15.24
CA ARG A 129 18.72 2.56 13.94
C ARG A 129 18.53 1.50 12.86
N GLU A 130 18.86 0.25 13.14
CA GLU A 130 18.67 -0.88 12.22
C GLU A 130 17.19 -1.05 11.87
N ALA A 131 16.34 -1.05 12.90
CA ALA A 131 14.90 -1.16 12.73
C ALA A 131 14.35 -0.02 11.86
N MET A 132 14.83 1.21 12.06
CA MET A 132 14.43 2.37 11.26
C MET A 132 14.90 2.26 9.82
N TYR A 133 16.16 1.88 9.58
CA TYR A 133 16.72 1.68 8.24
C TYR A 133 15.95 0.59 7.47
N LEU A 134 15.67 -0.55 8.12
CA LEU A 134 14.89 -1.64 7.51
C LEU A 134 13.46 -1.20 7.16
N MET A 135 12.77 -0.52 8.08
CA MET A 135 11.41 -0.01 7.81
C MET A 135 11.38 0.96 6.64
N ASP A 136 12.35 1.87 6.58
CA ASP A 136 12.47 2.85 5.50
C ASP A 136 12.79 2.19 4.15
N SER A 137 13.71 1.21 4.16
CA SER A 137 13.98 0.38 2.97
C SER A 137 12.74 -0.35 2.47
N ILE A 138 11.93 -0.91 3.36
CA ILE A 138 10.70 -1.65 2.99
C ILE A 138 9.63 -0.70 2.46
N ARG A 139 9.49 0.49 3.04
CA ARG A 139 8.57 1.51 2.53
C ARG A 139 8.92 1.91 1.10
N ARG A 140 10.19 2.10 0.78
CA ARG A 140 10.64 2.38 -0.60
C ARG A 140 10.23 1.27 -1.57
N THR A 141 10.44 0.01 -1.21
CA THR A 141 10.01 -1.14 -2.03
C THR A 141 8.50 -1.13 -2.32
N CYS A 142 7.68 -0.63 -1.38
CA CYS A 142 6.23 -0.51 -1.59
C CYS A 142 5.87 0.63 -2.55
N LEU A 143 6.57 1.77 -2.48
CA LEU A 143 6.33 2.92 -3.36
C LEU A 143 6.64 2.59 -4.83
N GLU A 144 7.58 1.67 -5.07
CA GLU A 144 7.95 1.20 -6.40
C GLU A 144 6.98 0.13 -6.95
N SER A 145 6.05 -0.37 -6.12
CA SER A 145 5.08 -1.40 -6.51
C SER A 145 3.74 -0.79 -6.93
N LEU A 146 3.13 -1.32 -8.01
CA LEU A 146 1.85 -0.86 -8.54
C LEU A 146 0.70 -1.02 -7.51
N ASP A 147 0.19 0.11 -7.00
CA ASP A 147 -1.14 0.48 -6.49
C ASP A 147 -1.94 -0.42 -5.51
N GLN A 148 -1.66 -1.71 -5.38
CA GLN A 148 -2.39 -2.67 -4.53
C GLN A 148 -1.52 -3.31 -3.45
N ASP A 149 -0.19 -3.18 -3.57
CA ASP A 149 0.78 -3.67 -2.60
C ASP A 149 1.06 -2.59 -1.55
N PHE A 150 0.87 -2.90 -0.27
CA PHE A 150 1.13 -1.96 0.83
C PHE A 150 1.37 -2.68 2.15
N VAL A 151 1.97 -1.96 3.09
CA VAL A 151 2.19 -2.40 4.46
C VAL A 151 1.00 -1.99 5.31
N TYR A 152 0.35 -2.96 5.96
CA TYR A 152 -0.70 -2.70 6.94
C TYR A 152 -0.12 -2.16 8.25
N ARG A 153 0.97 -2.76 8.72
CA ARG A 153 1.53 -2.48 10.03
C ARG A 153 3.01 -2.84 10.07
N PHE A 154 3.79 -1.94 10.68
CA PHE A 154 5.11 -2.23 11.21
C PHE A 154 5.01 -2.41 12.73
N SER A 155 5.55 -3.50 13.25
CA SER A 155 5.65 -3.73 14.70
C SER A 155 7.12 -3.90 15.08
N LYS A 156 7.61 -3.02 15.96
CA LYS A 156 8.95 -3.16 16.55
C LYS A 156 8.86 -4.03 17.79
N ASN A 157 9.71 -5.04 17.90
CA ASN A 157 9.92 -5.78 19.13
C ASN A 157 11.41 -5.82 19.46
N LYS A 158 11.76 -6.22 20.69
CA LYS A 158 13.17 -6.28 21.14
C LYS A 158 14.04 -7.14 20.22
N GLU A 159 13.44 -8.13 19.57
CA GLU A 159 14.15 -9.08 18.72
C GLU A 159 14.28 -8.60 17.26
N GLY A 160 13.44 -7.66 16.80
CA GLY A 160 13.49 -7.11 15.46
C GLY A 160 12.22 -6.42 14.97
N VAL A 161 11.87 -6.64 13.71
CA VAL A 161 10.76 -5.98 13.02
C VAL A 161 9.81 -7.01 12.42
N ASP A 162 8.52 -6.85 12.69
CA ASP A 162 7.44 -7.60 12.03
C ASP A 162 6.66 -6.68 11.11
N VAL A 163 6.42 -7.14 9.88
CA VAL A 163 5.75 -6.38 8.82
C VAL A 163 4.56 -7.17 8.32
N LEU A 164 3.37 -6.62 8.52
CA LEU A 164 2.12 -7.17 8.00
C LEU A 164 1.82 -6.52 6.64
N ILE A 165 1.60 -7.33 5.61
CA ILE A 165 1.58 -6.87 4.21
C ILE A 165 0.40 -7.46 3.43
N SER A 166 0.05 -6.80 2.32
CA SER A 166 -1.14 -7.13 1.52
C SER A 166 -1.02 -8.36 0.63
N SER A 167 0.19 -8.72 0.20
CA SER A 167 0.36 -9.77 -0.80
C SER A 167 1.61 -10.63 -0.60
N LYS A 168 1.57 -11.84 -1.20
CA LYS A 168 2.71 -12.75 -1.31
C LYS A 168 3.86 -12.11 -2.10
N LYS A 169 3.53 -11.41 -3.20
CA LYS A 169 4.49 -10.76 -4.08
C LYS A 169 5.33 -9.73 -3.32
N LEU A 170 4.67 -8.86 -2.54
CA LEU A 170 5.35 -7.88 -1.71
C LEU A 170 6.28 -8.54 -0.68
N ALA A 171 5.87 -9.69 -0.11
CA ALA A 171 6.70 -10.45 0.82
C ALA A 171 8.01 -10.90 0.17
N GLU A 172 7.90 -11.45 -1.04
CA GLU A 172 9.04 -11.95 -1.82
C GLU A 172 9.96 -10.81 -2.27
N GLN A 173 9.40 -9.66 -2.65
CA GLN A 173 10.19 -8.46 -2.97
C GLN A 173 10.97 -7.95 -1.75
N ILE A 174 10.33 -7.85 -0.59
CA ILE A 174 11.00 -7.44 0.66
C ILE A 174 12.14 -8.40 0.98
N VAL A 175 11.87 -9.71 0.99
CA VAL A 175 12.88 -10.73 1.31
C VAL A 175 14.01 -10.76 0.28
N GLY A 176 13.70 -10.56 -1.00
CA GLY A 176 14.70 -10.42 -2.06
C GLY A 176 15.63 -9.24 -1.82
N GLY A 177 15.07 -8.08 -1.47
CA GLY A 177 15.86 -6.89 -1.11
C GLY A 177 16.72 -7.09 0.14
N LEU A 178 16.24 -7.85 1.14
CA LEU A 178 17.04 -8.21 2.30
C LEU A 178 18.23 -9.10 1.93
N LYS A 179 18.02 -10.12 1.10
CA LYS A 179 19.08 -11.02 0.63
C LYS A 179 20.18 -10.33 -0.20
N GLN A 180 19.86 -9.20 -0.83
CA GLN A 180 20.85 -8.41 -1.56
C GLN A 180 21.72 -7.54 -0.64
N LYS A 181 21.24 -7.24 0.57
CA LYS A 181 21.90 -6.34 1.52
C LYS A 181 22.60 -7.06 2.64
N PHE A 182 22.11 -8.25 2.99
CA PHE A 182 22.46 -8.95 4.21
C PHE A 182 22.67 -10.43 3.95
N ASP A 183 23.65 -11.01 4.64
CA ASP A 183 23.76 -12.45 4.77
C ASP A 183 22.70 -12.92 5.76
N GLY A 184 21.89 -13.90 5.38
CA GLY A 184 20.76 -14.29 6.20
C GLY A 184 20.12 -15.62 5.84
N ARG A 185 19.37 -16.17 6.79
CA ARG A 185 18.58 -17.39 6.62
C ARG A 185 17.11 -17.04 6.50
N LEU A 186 16.48 -17.48 5.41
CA LEU A 186 15.04 -17.39 5.23
C LEU A 186 14.37 -18.71 5.62
N THR A 187 13.31 -18.63 6.41
CA THR A 187 12.40 -19.74 6.70
C THR A 187 10.96 -19.31 6.44
N GLN A 188 10.10 -20.26 6.06
CA GLN A 188 8.68 -20.01 5.82
C GLN A 188 7.84 -20.95 6.66
N SER A 189 6.71 -20.46 7.15
CA SER A 189 5.69 -21.29 7.82
C SER A 189 4.29 -20.92 7.34
N PHE A 190 3.38 -21.89 7.39
CA PHE A 190 2.03 -21.78 6.87
C PHE A 190 1.03 -22.24 7.94
N LYS A 191 0.02 -21.40 8.23
CA LYS A 191 -1.10 -21.73 9.11
C LYS A 191 -2.39 -21.71 8.31
N LEU A 192 -3.14 -22.81 8.28
CA LEU A 192 -4.47 -22.83 7.64
C LEU A 192 -5.41 -21.88 8.41
N VAL A 193 -6.03 -20.94 7.70
CA VAL A 193 -6.96 -19.95 8.28
C VAL A 193 -8.40 -20.28 7.91
N SER A 194 -8.62 -20.76 6.70
CA SER A 194 -9.96 -21.10 6.21
C SER A 194 -9.87 -22.10 5.06
N GLU A 195 -10.94 -22.83 4.83
CA GLU A 195 -11.20 -23.57 3.61
C GLU A 195 -12.49 -23.02 2.98
N LYS A 196 -12.47 -22.77 1.68
CA LYS A 196 -13.65 -22.32 0.93
C LYS A 196 -14.53 -23.52 0.56
N HIS A 197 -15.78 -23.26 0.17
CA HIS A 197 -16.70 -24.29 -0.31
C HIS A 197 -16.16 -25.08 -1.52
N ASP A 198 -15.34 -24.45 -2.36
CA ASP A 198 -14.64 -25.09 -3.48
C ASP A 198 -13.39 -25.89 -3.05
N ARG A 199 -13.22 -26.15 -1.75
CA ARG A 199 -12.06 -26.80 -1.11
C ARG A 199 -10.74 -26.04 -1.25
N THR A 200 -10.76 -24.78 -1.71
CA THR A 200 -9.56 -23.95 -1.73
C THR A 200 -9.17 -23.57 -0.31
N ARG A 201 -7.98 -24.00 0.10
CA ARG A 201 -7.39 -23.69 1.40
C ARG A 201 -6.68 -22.33 1.39
N VAL A 202 -6.97 -21.51 2.38
CA VAL A 202 -6.39 -20.17 2.58
C VAL A 202 -5.44 -20.23 3.77
N PHE A 203 -4.17 -19.86 3.54
CA PHE A 203 -3.12 -19.91 4.55
C PHE A 203 -2.64 -18.51 4.93
N LYS A 204 -2.31 -18.35 6.21
CA LYS A 204 -1.43 -17.28 6.69
C LYS A 204 0.01 -17.77 6.55
N THR A 205 0.81 -17.02 5.80
CA THR A 205 2.22 -17.31 5.51
C THR A 205 3.11 -16.34 6.26
N THR A 206 4.06 -16.88 7.02
CA THR A 206 5.09 -16.10 7.72
C THR A 206 6.45 -16.35 7.08
N TYR A 207 7.11 -15.27 6.66
CA TYR A 207 8.48 -15.25 6.15
C TYR A 207 9.40 -14.78 7.27
N SER A 208 10.20 -15.66 7.85
CA SER A 208 11.16 -15.32 8.90
C SER A 208 12.56 -15.24 8.34
N TYR A 209 13.09 -14.02 8.22
CA TYR A 209 14.44 -13.74 7.76
C TYR A 209 15.34 -13.38 8.96
N ARG A 210 16.36 -14.20 9.20
CA ARG A 210 17.37 -13.97 10.25
C ARG A 210 18.68 -13.52 9.61
N ILE A 211 19.05 -12.26 9.83
CA ILE A 211 20.34 -11.69 9.43
C ILE A 211 21.42 -12.38 10.26
N LEU A 212 22.42 -12.95 9.59
CA LEU A 212 23.58 -13.55 10.22
C LEU A 212 24.44 -12.46 10.82
N SER A 213 24.76 -12.60 12.10
CA SER A 213 25.70 -11.76 12.81
C SER A 213 26.52 -12.67 13.71
N PRO A 214 27.84 -12.83 13.49
CA PRO A 214 28.69 -12.11 12.54
C PRO A 214 28.64 -12.65 11.09
N SER A 215 28.97 -11.80 10.11
CA SER A 215 29.28 -12.22 8.74
C SER A 215 30.45 -11.42 8.15
N VAL A 216 31.14 -12.02 7.18
CA VAL A 216 32.31 -11.44 6.50
C VAL A 216 31.94 -10.16 5.75
N GLY A 217 32.85 -9.18 5.73
CA GLY A 217 32.63 -7.85 5.14
C GLY A 217 31.76 -6.93 5.99
N SER A 218 31.43 -7.33 7.22
CA SER A 218 30.72 -6.46 8.16
C SER A 218 31.69 -5.55 8.91
N VAL A 219 31.30 -4.29 9.15
CA VAL A 219 32.11 -3.31 9.89
C VAL A 219 31.58 -3.11 11.30
N TYR A 220 32.46 -3.27 12.28
CA TYR A 220 32.17 -3.27 13.70
C TYR A 220 32.86 -2.08 14.35
N ARG A 221 32.19 -1.43 15.30
CA ARG A 221 32.81 -0.48 16.22
C ARG A 221 33.05 -1.18 17.54
N ILE A 222 34.31 -1.28 17.95
CA ILE A 222 34.75 -1.90 19.20
C ILE A 222 35.63 -0.89 19.92
N ASN A 223 35.25 -0.50 21.15
CA ASN A 223 36.00 0.50 21.93
C ASN A 223 36.38 1.76 21.11
N ASN A 224 35.42 2.28 20.33
CA ASN A 224 35.57 3.45 19.44
C ASN A 224 36.50 3.27 18.21
N HIS A 225 37.01 2.07 17.96
CA HIS A 225 37.81 1.74 16.78
C HIS A 225 36.99 0.89 15.81
N LEU A 226 37.30 1.03 14.52
CA LEU A 226 36.55 0.34 13.45
C LEU A 226 37.32 -0.87 12.97
N TYR A 227 36.62 -2.00 12.88
CA TYR A 227 37.18 -3.26 12.41
C TYR A 227 36.28 -3.88 11.35
N GLU A 228 36.86 -4.51 10.35
CA GLU A 228 36.15 -5.31 9.35
C GLU A 228 36.28 -6.79 9.71
N VAL A 229 35.16 -7.52 9.64
CA VAL A 229 35.16 -8.98 9.77
C VAL A 229 35.70 -9.58 8.47
N VAL A 230 36.91 -10.12 8.49
CA VAL A 230 37.57 -10.69 7.31
C VAL A 230 37.35 -12.20 7.18
N ARG A 231 37.11 -12.90 8.29
CA ARG A 231 36.94 -14.35 8.29
C ARG A 231 36.07 -14.80 9.46
N VAL A 232 35.24 -15.82 9.23
CA VAL A 232 34.46 -16.51 10.27
C VAL A 232 34.62 -18.01 10.06
N GLU A 233 35.33 -18.68 10.97
CA GLU A 233 35.61 -20.12 10.88
C GLU A 233 35.63 -20.74 12.28
N ASN A 234 35.16 -22.00 12.41
CA ASN A 234 35.20 -22.76 13.66
C ASN A 234 34.63 -22.06 14.91
N GLY A 235 33.71 -21.10 14.73
CA GLY A 235 33.12 -20.32 15.83
C GLY A 235 33.93 -19.09 16.23
N GLU A 236 35.08 -18.85 15.60
CA GLU A 236 35.91 -17.66 15.74
C GLU A 236 35.62 -16.65 14.63
N VAL A 237 35.92 -15.39 14.95
CA VAL A 237 35.63 -14.21 14.13
C VAL A 237 36.89 -13.38 14.13
N PHE A 238 37.49 -13.28 12.95
CA PHE A 238 38.74 -12.56 12.74
C PHE A 238 38.39 -11.18 12.21
N LEU A 239 38.89 -10.15 12.89
CA LEU A 239 38.67 -8.77 12.50
C LEU A 239 40.00 -8.05 12.29
N THR A 240 40.02 -7.16 11.30
CA THR A 240 41.15 -6.31 10.97
C THR A 240 40.76 -4.86 11.18
N ALA A 241 41.60 -4.08 11.88
CA ALA A 241 41.35 -2.65 12.04
C ALA A 241 41.32 -1.94 10.67
N ILE A 242 40.29 -1.13 10.42
CA ILE A 242 40.20 -0.33 9.19
C ILE A 242 41.29 0.76 9.15
N LYS A 243 41.69 1.25 10.33
CA LYS A 243 42.83 2.16 10.50
C LYS A 243 43.80 1.55 11.51
N GLY A 244 45.05 1.36 11.10
CA GLY A 244 46.10 0.72 11.92
C GLY A 244 46.47 -0.67 11.42
N ARG A 245 47.13 -1.46 12.27
CA ARG A 245 47.58 -2.84 11.96
C ARG A 245 47.12 -3.87 13.00
N GLU A 246 46.17 -3.51 13.85
CA GLU A 246 45.71 -4.41 14.91
C GLU A 246 44.66 -5.37 14.39
N ASN A 247 44.95 -6.67 14.52
CA ASN A 247 44.00 -7.74 14.26
C ASN A 247 43.44 -8.23 15.59
N MET A 248 42.15 -8.57 15.59
CA MET A 248 41.46 -9.13 16.75
C MET A 248 40.81 -10.45 16.38
N VAL A 249 40.72 -11.34 17.36
CA VAL A 249 39.96 -12.59 17.24
C VAL A 249 39.01 -12.65 18.41
N PHE A 250 37.75 -12.94 18.13
CA PHE A 250 36.75 -13.22 19.15
C PHE A 250 35.98 -14.48 18.77
N THR A 251 35.57 -15.24 19.77
CA THR A 251 34.52 -16.24 19.58
C THR A 251 33.17 -15.56 19.33
N LYS A 252 32.25 -16.26 18.66
CA LYS A 252 30.86 -15.80 18.53
C LYS A 252 30.21 -15.49 19.87
N HIS A 253 30.52 -16.28 20.91
CA HIS A 253 29.94 -16.11 22.24
C HIS A 253 30.42 -14.82 22.91
N GLU A 254 31.71 -14.49 22.80
CA GLU A 254 32.27 -13.24 23.30
C GLU A 254 31.63 -12.03 22.63
N LEU A 255 31.49 -12.03 21.30
CA LEU A 255 30.81 -10.94 20.59
C LEU A 255 29.36 -10.79 21.04
N ILE A 256 28.63 -11.89 21.23
CA ILE A 256 27.25 -11.86 21.78
C ILE A 256 27.21 -11.21 23.15
N SER A 257 28.15 -11.54 24.04
CA SER A 257 28.27 -10.92 25.37
C SER A 257 28.61 -9.41 25.27
N MET A 258 29.49 -9.05 24.34
CA MET A 258 29.88 -7.66 24.10
C MET A 258 28.74 -6.82 23.52
N TYR A 259 27.89 -7.38 22.65
CA TYR A 259 26.66 -6.71 22.19
C TYR A 259 25.72 -6.40 23.35
N LYS A 260 25.50 -7.36 24.25
CA LYS A 260 24.63 -7.17 25.43
C LYS A 260 25.12 -6.09 26.38
N SER A 261 26.44 -5.85 26.41
CA SER A 261 27.08 -4.82 27.22
C SER A 261 27.41 -3.53 26.46
N ASN A 262 26.89 -3.36 25.23
CA ASN A 262 27.14 -2.21 24.34
C ASN A 262 28.63 -1.90 24.08
N LYS A 263 29.51 -2.91 24.15
CA LYS A 263 30.94 -2.77 23.84
C LYS A 263 31.27 -2.93 22.36
N VAL A 264 30.36 -3.57 21.62
CA VAL A 264 30.44 -3.76 20.16
C VAL A 264 29.16 -3.24 19.53
N GLU A 265 29.30 -2.51 18.43
CA GLU A 265 28.19 -2.10 17.55
C GLU A 265 28.50 -2.57 16.13
N VAL A 266 27.54 -3.21 15.46
CA VAL A 266 27.65 -3.45 14.01
C VAL A 266 27.19 -2.19 13.30
N LEU A 267 27.96 -1.71 12.33
CA LEU A 267 27.63 -0.53 11.56
C LEU A 267 27.09 -0.90 10.18
N THR A 268 27.72 -1.87 9.53
CA THR A 268 27.35 -2.30 8.19
C THR A 268 27.56 -3.80 8.00
N GLN A 269 26.84 -4.35 7.02
CA GLN A 269 27.09 -5.65 6.42
C GLN A 269 26.96 -5.48 4.90
N GLN A 270 27.96 -5.93 4.14
CA GLN A 270 28.00 -5.78 2.67
C GLN A 270 27.75 -4.33 2.20
N GLY A 271 28.28 -3.35 2.95
CA GLY A 271 28.11 -1.92 2.66
C GLY A 271 26.72 -1.36 2.96
N SER A 272 25.73 -2.19 3.32
CA SER A 272 24.44 -1.73 3.83
C SER A 272 24.51 -1.46 5.32
N ILE A 273 23.89 -0.37 5.78
CA ILE A 273 23.76 -0.08 7.21
C ILE A 273 23.02 -1.25 7.86
N LEU A 274 23.65 -1.82 8.89
CA LEU A 274 22.99 -2.73 9.80
C LEU A 274 22.54 -1.91 10.99
#